data_AF-A0A962Q6H8-F1
#
_entry.id   AF-A0A962Q6H8-F1
#
_cell.length_a   1.000
_cell.length_b   1.000
_cell.length_c   1.000
_cell.angle_alpha   90.00
_cell.angle_beta   90.00
_cell.angle_gamma   90.00
#
_symmetry.space_group_name_H-M   'P 1'
#
loop_
_entity.id
_entity.type
_entity.pdbx_description
1 polymer ?
#
loop_
_entity_poly.entity_id
_entity_poly.type
_entity_poly.pdbx_seq_one_letter_code
_entity_poly.pdbx_strand_id
1 'polypeptide(L)' 'QALLAKHMGKPRVIAETGAGQHGVATATIAARLGLKCQVFMGEEDVRRQALNVYRMKLLGADVLPVTSGSRTL' A
#
# COMPACT_ATOMS: atom_id res chain seq x y z
N GLN A 1 -8.15 -8.69 6.93
CA GLN A 1 -7.48 -8.94 5.63
C GLN A 1 -6.12 -9.61 5.84
N ALA A 2 -5.12 -8.93 6.42
CA ALA A 2 -3.76 -9.50 6.55
C ALA A 2 -3.66 -10.78 7.41
N LEU A 3 -4.40 -10.88 8.53
CA LEU A 3 -4.43 -12.11 9.34
C LEU A 3 -4.99 -13.31 8.57
N LEU A 4 -6.06 -13.09 7.79
CA LEU A 4 -6.62 -14.11 6.91
C LEU A 4 -5.64 -14.48 5.80
N ALA A 5 -5.00 -13.51 5.16
CA ALA A 5 -3.98 -13.76 4.14
C ALA A 5 -2.82 -14.60 4.68
N LYS A 6 -2.34 -14.31 5.90
CA LYS A 6 -1.34 -15.13 6.59
C LYS A 6 -1.85 -16.53 6.88
N HIS A 7 -3.07 -16.67 7.41
CA HIS A 7 -3.67 -17.97 7.70
C HIS A 7 -3.83 -18.83 6.43
N MET A 8 -4.16 -18.20 5.30
CA MET A 8 -4.25 -18.84 3.98
C MET A 8 -2.88 -19.09 3.32
N GLY A 9 -1.76 -18.81 4.00
CA GLY A 9 -0.42 -19.01 3.47
C GLY A 9 -0.06 -18.10 2.29
N LYS A 10 -0.72 -16.95 2.14
CA LYS A 10 -0.44 -16.04 1.01
C LYS A 10 0.89 -15.32 1.22
N PRO A 11 1.70 -15.16 0.16
CA PRO A 11 3.03 -14.54 0.26
C PRO A 11 2.99 -13.01 0.28
N ARG A 12 1.85 -12.40 -0.09
CA ARG A 12 1.69 -10.95 -0.20
C ARG A 12 0.27 -10.49 0.02
N VAL A 13 0.11 -9.22 0.35
CA VAL A 13 -1.14 -8.46 0.30
C VAL A 13 -1.01 -7.32 -0.72
N ILE A 14 -2.12 -7.01 -1.37
CA ILE A 14 -2.24 -5.91 -2.33
C ILE A 14 -3.35 -4.99 -1.81
N ALA A 15 -3.16 -3.69 -1.96
CA ALA A 15 -4.17 -2.68 -1.64
C ALA A 15 -4.10 -1.51 -2.62
N GLU A 16 -5.15 -0.71 -2.64
CA GLU A 16 -5.23 0.58 -3.31
C GLU A 16 -5.40 1.72 -2.29
N THR A 17 -4.94 2.91 -2.62
CA THR A 17 -5.18 4.08 -1.75
C THR A 17 -5.07 5.39 -2.52
N GLY A 18 -5.89 6.38 -2.18
CA GLY A 18 -5.75 7.78 -2.61
C GLY A 18 -5.01 8.60 -1.58
N ALA A 19 -5.71 9.10 -0.55
CA ALA A 19 -5.12 9.89 0.54
C ALA A 19 -3.97 9.18 1.31
N GLY A 20 -3.88 7.84 1.25
CA GLY A 20 -2.75 7.07 1.79
C GLY A 20 -2.98 6.40 3.15
N GLN A 21 -4.06 6.71 3.87
CA GLN A 21 -4.30 6.14 5.22
C GLN A 21 -4.49 4.61 5.18
N HIS A 22 -5.30 4.13 4.24
CA HIS A 22 -5.49 2.69 4.04
C HIS A 22 -4.17 2.00 3.67
N GLY A 23 -3.38 2.60 2.76
CA GLY A 23 -2.09 2.06 2.37
C GLY A 23 -1.09 1.98 3.53
N VAL A 24 -1.01 3.01 4.38
CA VAL A 24 -0.16 3.00 5.59
C VAL A 24 -0.60 1.91 6.58
N ALA A 25 -1.90 1.78 6.82
CA ALA A 25 -2.42 0.73 7.69
C ALA A 25 -2.08 -0.68 7.16
N THR A 26 -2.28 -0.91 5.86
CA THR A 26 -1.96 -2.19 5.20
C THR A 26 -0.46 -2.48 5.24
N ALA A 27 0.40 -1.50 4.93
CA ALA A 27 1.85 -1.62 5.02
C ALA A 27 2.31 -1.96 6.44
N THR A 28 1.71 -1.32 7.46
CA THR A 28 2.06 -1.55 8.88
C THR A 28 1.79 -2.99 9.30
N ILE A 29 0.59 -3.51 9.02
CA ILE A 29 0.26 -4.87 9.41
C ILE A 29 1.01 -5.92 8.59
N ALA A 30 1.26 -5.64 7.30
CA ALA A 30 2.07 -6.51 6.45
C ALA A 30 3.51 -6.62 6.96
N ALA A 31 4.13 -5.50 7.31
CA ALA A 31 5.46 -5.46 7.92
C ALA A 31 5.51 -6.28 9.22
N ARG A 32 4.53 -6.09 10.12
CA ARG A 32 4.44 -6.86 11.38
C ARG A 32 4.27 -8.36 11.16
N LEU A 33 3.59 -8.76 10.09
CA LEU A 33 3.29 -10.17 9.82
C LEU A 33 4.28 -10.86 8.88
N GLY A 34 5.29 -10.14 8.38
CA GLY A 34 6.27 -10.65 7.42
C GLY A 34 5.68 -10.90 6.02
N LEU A 35 4.64 -10.17 5.65
CA LEU A 35 3.99 -10.27 4.34
C LEU A 35 4.56 -9.19 3.40
N LYS A 36 4.80 -9.54 2.13
CA LYS A 36 5.08 -8.51 1.10
C LYS A 36 3.83 -7.64 0.92
N CYS A 37 4.02 -6.33 0.78
CA CYS A 37 2.93 -5.38 0.59
C CYS A 37 3.16 -4.60 -0.69
N GLN A 38 2.15 -4.57 -1.57
CA GLN A 38 2.12 -3.71 -2.74
C GLN A 38 0.89 -2.80 -2.65
N VAL A 39 1.09 -1.50 -2.83
CA VAL A 39 0.03 -0.50 -2.75
C VAL A 39 -0.05 0.25 -4.06
N PHE A 40 -1.18 0.14 -4.75
CA PHE A 40 -1.48 0.92 -5.94
C PHE A 40 -2.04 2.28 -5.53
N MET A 41 -1.52 3.34 -6.12
CA MET A 41 -1.90 4.71 -5.76
C MET A 41 -1.90 5.57 -7.01
N GLY A 42 -2.90 6.43 -7.18
CA GLY A 42 -2.96 7.31 -8.35
C GLY A 42 -1.71 8.20 -8.44
N GLU A 43 -1.16 8.43 -9.63
CA GLU A 43 0.06 9.22 -9.83
C GLU A 43 -0.04 10.62 -9.17
N GLU A 44 -1.20 11.28 -9.28
CA GLU A 44 -1.41 12.58 -8.64
C GLU A 44 -1.42 12.49 -7.11
N ASP A 45 -1.98 11.41 -6.56
CA ASP A 45 -2.01 11.20 -5.11
C ASP A 45 -0.64 10.80 -4.57
N VAL A 46 0.15 10.04 -5.32
CA VAL A 46 1.56 9.77 -4.99
C VAL A 46 2.33 11.09 -4.83
N ARG A 47 2.08 12.06 -5.72
CA ARG A 47 2.68 13.40 -5.65
C ARG A 47 2.13 14.22 -4.47
N ARG A 48 0.81 14.27 -4.28
CA ARG A 48 0.14 15.09 -3.26
C ARG A 48 0.36 14.57 -1.83
N GLN A 49 0.46 13.25 -1.67
CA GLN A 49 0.49 12.57 -0.36
C GLN A 49 1.87 11.96 -0.05
N ALA A 50 2.93 12.69 -0.42
CA ALA A 50 4.32 12.22 -0.31
C ALA A 50 4.69 11.69 1.08
N LEU A 51 4.15 12.28 2.17
CA LEU A 51 4.41 11.82 3.54
C LEU A 51 3.86 10.40 3.80
N ASN A 52 2.66 10.09 3.30
CA ASN A 52 2.08 8.75 3.46
C ASN A 52 2.79 7.74 2.53
N VAL A 53 3.18 8.15 1.32
CA VAL A 53 4.04 7.33 0.44
C VAL A 53 5.35 6.99 1.13
N TYR A 54 6.00 7.98 1.75
CA TYR A 54 7.24 7.78 2.50
C TYR A 54 7.04 6.79 3.66
N ARG A 55 5.98 6.94 4.46
CA ARG A 55 5.64 6.00 5.55
C ARG A 55 5.45 4.57 5.05
N MET A 56 4.72 4.38 3.95
CA MET A 56 4.54 3.07 3.34
C MET A 56 5.87 2.44 2.91
N LYS A 57 6.74 3.21 2.25
CA LYS A 57 8.08 2.75 1.84
C LYS A 57 8.98 2.44 3.02
N LEU A 58 8.93 3.24 4.08
CA LEU A 58 9.66 3.00 5.33
C LEU A 58 9.26 1.66 5.99
N LEU A 59 7.99 1.29 5.86
CA LEU A 59 7.44 0.00 6.31
C LEU A 59 7.73 -1.16 5.33
N GLY A 60 8.45 -0.91 4.23
CA GLY A 60 8.83 -1.92 3.24
C GLY A 60 7.74 -2.24 2.21
N ALA A 61 6.68 -1.43 2.12
CA ALA A 61 5.70 -1.57 1.04
C ALA A 61 6.19 -0.98 -0.28
N ASP A 62 5.88 -1.64 -1.38
CA ASP A 62 6.10 -1.17 -2.74
C ASP A 62 4.90 -0.34 -3.20
N VAL A 63 5.12 0.96 -3.47
CA VAL A 63 4.06 1.89 -3.87
C VAL A 63 4.11 2.08 -5.38
N LEU A 64 3.09 1.57 -6.07
CA LEU A 64 3.00 1.49 -7.52
C LEU A 64 2.07 2.60 -8.06
N PRO A 65 2.60 3.61 -8.76
CA PRO A 65 1.79 4.69 -9.31
C PRO A 65 0.92 4.19 -10.47
N VAL A 66 -0.36 4.56 -10.46
CA VAL A 66 -1.31 4.28 -11.56
C VAL A 66 -1.45 5.53 -12.43
N THR A 67 -1.10 5.41 -13.71
CA THR A 67 -1.07 6.51 -14.70
C THR A 67 -2.27 6.51 -15.66
N SER A 68 -3.12 5.49 -15.61
CA SER A 68 -4.34 5.39 -16.40
C SER A 68 -5.53 6.07 -15.71
N GLY A 69 -6.54 6.47 -16.49
CA GLY A 69 -7.76 7.07 -15.98
C GLY A 69 -7.56 8.44 -15.33
N SER A 70 -8.28 8.71 -14.23
CA SER A 70 -8.21 9.96 -13.47
C SER A 70 -6.89 10.16 -12.72
N ARG A 71 -6.08 9.10 -12.57
CA ARG A 71 -4.80 9.09 -11.83
C ARG A 71 -4.91 9.52 -10.37
N THR A 72 -6.11 9.38 -9.80
CA THR A 72 -6.43 9.63 -8.40
C THR A 72 -7.43 8.59 -7.89
N LEU A 73 -7.46 8.33 -6.59
CA LEU A 73 -8.34 7.37 -5.92
C LEU A 73 -9.12 7.99 -4.76
#